data_AF-A0A7X1SSY7-F1
#
_entry.id   AF-A0A7X1SSY7-F1
#
_cell.length_a   1.000
_cell.length_b   1.000
_cell.length_c   1.000
_cell.angle_alpha   90.00
_cell.angle_beta   90.00
_cell.angle_gamma   90.00
#
_symmetry.space_group_name_H-M   'P 1'
#
loop_
_entity.id
_entity.type
_entity.pdbx_description
1 polymer ?
#
loop_
_entity_poly.entity_id
_entity_poly.type
_entity_poly.pdbx_seq_one_letter_code
_entity_poly.pdbx_strand_id
1 'polypeptide(L)'
;MSRCLGKRPARHDCRTYRLDPVLTVFPVAPYARDWSQNVPYQMRGNDRSGCWAFAAHGALVATWTKAAQGLAVLSTGKVLANYAAVTGFDPATGANDHGTILLDG
;
A
#
# COMPACT_ATOMS: atom_id res chain seq x y z
N MET A 1 10.52 23.89 -3.40
CA MET A 1 9.50 22.84 -3.62
C MET A 1 9.31 22.07 -2.34
N SER A 2 8.17 22.26 -1.65
CA SER A 2 7.86 21.47 -0.46
C SER A 2 7.55 20.05 -0.91
N ARG A 3 8.34 19.07 -0.44
CA ARG A 3 8.07 17.65 -0.69
C ARG A 3 6.90 17.24 0.19
N CYS A 4 5.68 17.36 -0.31
CA CYS A 4 4.49 16.92 0.40
C CYS A 4 4.53 15.38 0.52
N LEU A 5 4.87 14.89 1.70
CA LEU A 5 4.68 13.48 2.04
C LEU A 5 3.18 13.21 2.02
N GLY A 6 2.72 12.31 1.14
CA GLY A 6 1.30 12.01 0.93
C GLY A 6 0.60 11.28 2.08
N LYS A 7 1.16 11.27 3.30
CA LYS A 7 0.56 10.60 4.45
C LYS A 7 -0.26 11.60 5.26
N ARG A 8 -1.57 11.41 5.28
CA ARG A 8 -2.50 12.21 6.10
C ARG A 8 -2.58 11.65 7.54
N PRO A 9 -3.07 12.45 8.52
CA PRO A 9 -3.26 11.98 9.89
C PRO A 9 -4.07 10.68 9.95
N ALA A 10 -3.69 9.77 10.85
CA ALA A 10 -4.39 8.49 10.97
C ALA A 10 -5.86 8.69 11.36
N ARG A 11 -6.76 7.93 10.70
CA ARG A 11 -8.17 7.81 11.08
C ARG A 11 -8.37 6.51 11.85
N HIS A 12 -9.02 6.59 13.00
CA HIS A 12 -9.44 5.43 13.77
C HIS A 12 -10.90 5.12 13.46
N ASP A 13 -11.19 3.95 12.87
CA ASP A 13 -12.54 3.44 12.65
C ASP A 13 -12.72 2.13 13.42
N CYS A 14 -13.76 2.03 14.24
CA CYS A 14 -14.06 0.83 15.04
C CYS A 14 -14.38 -0.41 14.19
N ARG A 15 -14.73 -0.21 12.91
CA ARG A 15 -14.97 -1.29 11.95
C ARG A 15 -13.67 -1.84 11.34
N THR A 16 -12.53 -1.20 11.59
CA THR A 16 -11.22 -1.69 11.10
C THR A 16 -10.96 -3.07 11.69
N TYR A 17 -10.74 -4.05 10.82
CA TYR A 17 -10.48 -5.42 11.25
C TYR A 17 -9.24 -5.48 12.14
N ARG A 18 -9.36 -6.18 13.27
CA ARG A 18 -8.26 -6.40 14.21
C ARG A 18 -7.83 -7.85 14.12
N LEU A 19 -6.52 -8.09 14.22
CA LEU A 19 -5.98 -9.45 14.21
C LEU A 19 -6.19 -10.16 15.57
N ASP A 20 -6.23 -9.38 16.66
CA ASP A 20 -6.36 -9.84 18.05
C ASP A 20 -7.58 -10.75 18.31
N PRO A 21 -8.81 -10.45 17.85
CA PRO A 21 -9.97 -11.33 18.06
C PRO A 21 -9.90 -12.67 17.32
N VAL A 22 -8.96 -12.82 16.39
CA VAL A 22 -8.89 -13.94 15.43
C VAL A 22 -7.74 -14.88 15.76
N LEU A 23 -6.67 -14.35 16.34
CA LEU A 23 -5.53 -15.14 16.79
C LEU A 23 -5.77 -15.61 18.23
N THR A 24 -6.38 -16.78 18.38
CA THR A 24 -6.56 -17.43 19.69
C THR A 24 -5.25 -18.03 20.22
N VAL A 25 -4.28 -18.29 19.35
CA VAL A 25 -2.94 -18.78 19.68
C VAL A 25 -1.92 -18.06 18.79
N PHE A 26 -0.84 -17.56 19.39
CA PHE A 26 0.28 -17.01 18.65
C PHE A 26 1.16 -18.14 18.12
N PRO A 27 1.43 -18.20 16.80
CA PRO A 27 2.35 -19.17 16.26
C PRO A 27 3.77 -18.87 16.75
N VAL A 28 4.56 -19.92 16.98
CA VAL A 28 6.00 -19.75 17.24
C VAL A 28 6.65 -19.20 15.98
N ALA A 29 7.25 -18.01 16.09
CA ALA A 29 7.97 -17.40 14.97
C ALA A 29 9.17 -18.28 14.58
N PRO A 30 9.42 -18.53 13.29
CA PRO A 30 10.61 -19.24 12.85
C PRO A 30 11.87 -18.42 13.16
N TYR A 31 13.02 -19.11 13.32
CA TYR A 31 14.31 -18.46 13.58
C TYR A 31 14.66 -17.39 12.54
N ALA A 32 14.33 -17.64 11.27
CA ALA A 32 14.47 -16.66 10.19
C ALA A 32 13.41 -16.91 9.12
N ARG A 33 12.91 -15.81 8.53
CA ARG A 33 12.03 -15.85 7.36
C ARG A 33 12.13 -14.53 6.59
N ASP A 34 12.48 -14.60 5.32
CA ASP A 34 12.45 -13.46 4.40
C ASP A 34 11.36 -13.67 3.34
N TRP A 35 10.26 -12.92 3.47
CA TRP A 35 9.17 -12.92 2.49
C TRP A 35 9.42 -11.97 1.31
N SER A 36 10.42 -11.10 1.42
CA SER A 36 10.74 -10.07 0.44
C SER A 36 11.72 -10.55 -0.63
N GLN A 37 12.43 -11.66 -0.38
CA GLN A 37 13.39 -12.23 -1.31
C GLN A 37 12.79 -12.35 -2.71
N ASN A 38 13.46 -11.78 -3.73
CA ASN A 38 13.03 -11.79 -5.13
C ASN A 38 11.65 -11.15 -5.41
N VAL A 39 11.12 -10.33 -4.51
CA VAL A 39 9.95 -9.48 -4.82
C VAL A 39 10.43 -8.27 -5.63
N PRO A 40 9.88 -8.00 -6.83
CA PRO A 40 10.28 -6.86 -7.65
C PRO A 40 9.61 -5.58 -7.12
N TYR A 41 10.16 -5.00 -6.06
CA TYR A 41 9.67 -3.72 -5.53
C TYR A 41 9.88 -2.59 -6.54
N GLN A 42 8.88 -1.71 -6.62
CA GLN A 42 8.83 -0.58 -7.54
C GLN A 42 8.30 0.64 -6.80
N MET A 43 8.69 1.84 -7.26
CA MET A 43 8.19 3.09 -6.69
C MET A 43 6.69 3.30 -6.96
N ARG A 44 6.18 2.78 -8.07
CA ARG A 44 4.75 2.87 -8.48
C ARG A 44 4.17 4.29 -8.38
N GLY A 45 4.97 5.29 -8.71
CA GLY A 45 4.59 6.71 -8.71
C GLY A 45 4.76 7.42 -7.36
N ASN A 46 5.10 6.69 -6.28
CA ASN A 46 5.31 7.27 -4.94
C ASN A 46 6.56 8.17 -4.87
N ASP A 47 7.44 8.12 -5.88
CA ASP A 47 8.56 9.06 -6.04
C ASP A 47 8.11 10.45 -6.52
N ARG A 48 6.86 10.58 -7.01
CA ARG A 48 6.34 11.80 -7.67
C ARG A 48 4.99 12.26 -7.15
N SER A 49 4.22 11.37 -6.54
CA SER A 49 2.85 11.63 -6.11
C SER A 49 2.59 11.14 -4.69
N GLY A 50 1.57 11.69 -4.03
CA GLY A 50 1.16 11.35 -2.67
C GLY A 50 0.53 9.95 -2.48
N CYS A 51 0.65 9.05 -3.47
CA CYS A 51 -0.05 7.76 -3.55
C CYS A 51 0.50 6.66 -2.61
N TRP A 52 1.14 7.03 -1.50
CA TRP A 52 1.95 6.12 -0.67
C TRP A 52 1.18 4.86 -0.21
N ALA A 53 -0.08 5.01 0.21
CA ALA A 53 -0.91 3.89 0.67
C ALA A 53 -1.17 2.88 -0.47
N PHE A 54 -1.43 3.37 -1.68
CA PHE A 54 -1.68 2.52 -2.85
C PHE A 54 -0.39 1.86 -3.35
N ALA A 55 0.74 2.57 -3.32
CA ALA A 55 2.05 2.00 -3.64
C ALA A 55 2.44 0.90 -2.64
N ALA A 56 2.17 1.12 -1.35
CA ALA A 56 2.34 0.13 -0.28
C ALA A 56 1.43 -1.09 -0.49
N HIS A 57 0.15 -0.90 -0.84
CA HIS A 57 -0.72 -2.03 -1.19
C HIS A 57 -0.20 -2.85 -2.38
N GLY A 58 0.33 -2.20 -3.42
CA GLY A 58 1.00 -2.94 -4.50
C GLY A 58 2.19 -3.78 -4.00
N ALA A 59 2.93 -3.31 -3.00
CA ALA A 59 4.06 -4.05 -2.43
C ALA A 59 3.58 -5.22 -1.55
N LEU A 60 2.51 -5.02 -0.78
CA LEU A 60 1.86 -6.07 0.01
C LEU A 60 1.29 -7.17 -0.90
N VAL A 61 0.57 -6.81 -1.96
CA VAL A 61 0.06 -7.77 -2.96
C VAL A 61 1.19 -8.61 -3.53
N ALA A 62 2.28 -7.98 -3.99
CA ALA A 62 3.41 -8.73 -4.56
C ALA A 62 4.08 -9.65 -3.53
N THR A 63 4.25 -9.18 -2.29
CA THR A 63 4.89 -9.96 -1.23
C THR A 63 4.03 -11.16 -0.82
N TRP A 64 2.76 -10.94 -0.52
CA TRP A 64 1.85 -11.99 -0.04
C TRP A 64 1.53 -13.02 -1.11
N THR A 65 1.25 -12.59 -2.35
CA THR A 65 0.91 -13.52 -3.42
C THR A 65 2.10 -14.39 -3.80
N LYS A 66 3.32 -13.81 -3.88
CA LYS A 66 4.55 -14.58 -4.06
C LYS A 66 4.77 -15.61 -2.95
N ALA A 67 4.52 -15.22 -1.69
CA ALA A 67 4.71 -16.09 -0.53
C ALA A 67 3.70 -17.26 -0.50
N ALA A 68 2.48 -17.06 -0.99
CA ALA A 68 1.39 -18.01 -0.81
C ALA A 68 1.08 -18.89 -2.03
N GLN A 69 1.04 -18.34 -3.25
CA GLN A 69 0.45 -19.02 -4.42
C GLN A 69 1.21 -18.76 -5.73
N GLY A 70 1.57 -17.51 -6.00
CA GLY A 70 2.21 -17.08 -7.24
C GLY A 70 2.33 -15.56 -7.30
N LEU A 71 3.41 -15.05 -7.88
CA LEU A 71 3.71 -13.61 -7.89
C LEU A 71 2.68 -12.84 -8.72
N ALA A 72 1.93 -11.94 -8.07
CA ALA A 72 1.09 -10.94 -8.73
C ALA A 72 1.67 -9.53 -8.53
N VAL A 73 1.82 -8.77 -9.60
CA VAL A 73 2.39 -7.42 -9.55
C VAL A 73 1.41 -6.41 -10.14
N LEU A 74 1.05 -5.39 -9.35
CA LEU A 74 0.31 -4.24 -9.85
C LEU A 74 1.25 -3.29 -10.59
N SER A 75 0.85 -2.87 -11.79
CA SER A 75 1.58 -1.85 -12.57
C SER A 75 1.40 -0.46 -11.96
N THR A 76 2.34 0.44 -12.23
CA THR A 76 2.25 1.86 -11.84
C THR A 76 0.94 2.50 -12.30
N GLY A 77 0.52 2.22 -13.54
CA GLY A 77 -0.75 2.76 -14.07
C GLY A 77 -1.97 2.32 -13.27
N LYS A 78 -2.03 1.05 -12.84
CA LYS A 78 -3.13 0.56 -11.97
C LYS A 78 -3.11 1.21 -10.60
N VAL A 79 -1.94 1.38 -9.99
CA VAL A 79 -1.80 2.03 -8.69
C VAL A 79 -2.25 3.49 -8.75
N LEU A 80 -1.83 4.24 -9.77
CA LEU A 80 -2.23 5.64 -9.95
C LEU A 80 -3.71 5.77 -10.32
N ALA A 81 -4.26 4.85 -11.12
CA ALA A 81 -5.70 4.83 -11.42
C ALA A 81 -6.55 4.59 -10.16
N ASN A 82 -6.12 3.69 -9.27
CA ASN A 82 -6.80 3.47 -7.99
C ASN A 82 -6.70 4.70 -7.08
N TYR A 83 -5.52 5.32 -7.01
CA TYR A 83 -5.34 6.57 -6.26
C TYR A 83 -6.27 7.67 -6.78
N ALA A 84 -6.28 7.89 -8.10
CA ALA A 84 -7.16 8.85 -8.78
C ALA A 84 -8.65 8.59 -8.50
N ALA A 85 -9.08 7.33 -8.56
CA ALA A 85 -10.48 6.95 -8.31
C ALA A 85 -10.93 7.27 -6.87
N VAL A 86 -10.02 7.21 -5.90
CA VAL A 86 -10.35 7.45 -4.48
C VAL A 86 -10.19 8.92 -4.09
N THR A 87 -9.19 9.62 -4.61
CA THR A 87 -8.87 11.00 -4.17
C THR A 87 -9.30 12.09 -5.15
N GLY A 88 -9.67 11.72 -6.38
CA GLY A 88 -9.83 12.67 -7.48
C GLY A 88 -8.51 13.19 -8.05
N PHE A 89 -7.38 12.54 -7.72
CA PHE A 89 -6.07 12.89 -8.25
C PHE A 89 -6.05 12.80 -9.79
N ASP A 90 -5.55 13.85 -10.44
CA ASP A 90 -5.32 13.88 -11.88
C ASP A 90 -3.83 13.71 -12.19
N PRO A 91 -3.39 12.56 -12.76
CA PRO A 91 -2.00 12.32 -13.08
C PRO A 91 -1.45 13.20 -14.21
N ALA A 92 -2.30 13.82 -15.02
CA ALA A 92 -1.86 14.71 -16.10
C ALA A 92 -1.53 16.11 -15.59
N THR A 93 -2.29 16.62 -14.62
CA THR A 93 -2.15 17.99 -14.10
C THR A 93 -1.51 18.06 -12.71
N GLY A 94 -1.48 16.95 -11.97
CA GLY A 94 -1.09 16.91 -10.56
C GLY A 94 -2.16 17.46 -9.60
N ALA A 95 -3.36 17.79 -10.11
CA ALA A 95 -4.44 18.29 -9.29
C ALA A 95 -4.89 17.24 -8.26
N ASN A 96 -5.34 17.71 -7.09
CA ASN A 96 -5.83 16.89 -5.97
C ASN A 96 -4.80 15.89 -5.39
N ASP A 97 -3.50 16.13 -5.59
CA ASP A 97 -2.45 15.31 -4.96
C ASP A 97 -2.24 15.68 -3.48
N HIS A 98 -3.22 15.32 -2.64
CA HIS A 98 -3.24 15.64 -1.21
C HIS A 98 -2.83 14.47 -0.32
N GLY A 99 -2.45 13.35 -0.93
CA GLY A 99 -2.16 12.12 -0.23
C GLY A 99 -3.40 11.46 0.39
N THR A 100 -3.17 10.40 1.17
CA THR A 100 -4.23 9.55 1.72
C THR A 100 -4.00 9.22 3.19
N ILE A 101 -5.09 8.83 3.85
CA ILE A 101 -4.99 8.04 5.08
C ILE A 101 -4.79 6.57 4.71
N LEU A 102 -4.21 5.77 5.60
CA LEU A 102 -3.92 4.36 5.31
C LEU A 102 -5.18 3.56 4.94
N LEU A 103 -6.35 3.92 5.51
CA LEU A 103 -7.63 3.24 5.27
C LEU A 103 -8.27 3.56 3.92
N ASP A 104 -7.72 4.48 3.12
CA ASP A 104 -8.23 4.79 1.78
C ASP A 104 -7.68 3.82 0.71
N GLY A 105 -6.57 3.15 1.02
CA GLY A 105 -5.82 2.31 0.08
C GLY A 105 -6.43 0.94 -0.13
#